data_AF-A0A389MIW7-F1
#
_entry.id   AF-A0A389MIW7-F1
#
_cell.length_a   1.000
_cell.length_b   1.000
_cell.length_c   1.000
_cell.angle_alpha   90.00
_cell.angle_beta   90.00
_cell.angle_gamma   90.00
#
_symmetry.space_group_name_H-M   'P 1'
#
loop_
_entity.id
_entity.type
_entity.pdbx_description
1 polymer ?
#
loop_
_entity_poly.entity_id
_entity_poly.type
_entity_poly.pdbx_seq_one_letter_code
_entity_poly.pdbx_strand_id
1 'polypeptide(L)'
;MGCVSGAADNVVPFRRAGAARPAAYPGIAESQIRRRSEQRALMDAVYASGALAVAAGDRDTKLAASRLLVYGFLTVEEVDADGRARRLRPSEAIRAATNHPWRLTKPAYAGSLAVTIPAVDGFLFETAPILA
;
A
#
# COMPACT_ATOMS: atom_id res chain seq x y z
N MET A 1 -18.43 -54.31 -36.25
CA MET A 1 -19.32 -53.66 -35.27
C MET A 1 -18.46 -53.30 -34.07
N GLY A 2 -18.34 -52.00 -33.76
CA GLY A 2 -17.86 -51.47 -32.47
C GLY A 2 -16.35 -51.41 -32.23
N CYS A 3 -15.74 -50.25 -32.47
CA CYS A 3 -14.69 -49.76 -31.58
C CYS A 3 -14.95 -48.28 -31.28
N VAL A 4 -15.32 -48.00 -30.04
CA VAL A 4 -15.36 -46.65 -29.48
C VAL A 4 -13.97 -46.36 -28.93
N SER A 5 -13.23 -45.44 -29.54
CA SER A 5 -12.00 -44.91 -28.96
C SER A 5 -12.30 -43.53 -28.38
N GLY A 6 -12.62 -43.50 -27.09
CA GLY A 6 -12.58 -42.29 -26.28
C GLY A 6 -11.13 -41.91 -26.03
N ALA A 7 -10.52 -41.20 -26.98
CA ALA A 7 -9.26 -40.50 -26.75
C ALA A 7 -9.62 -39.08 -26.30
N ALA A 8 -9.27 -38.77 -25.06
CA ALA A 8 -9.44 -37.45 -24.47
C ALA A 8 -8.50 -36.44 -25.16
N ASP A 9 -8.95 -35.88 -26.28
CA ASP A 9 -8.22 -34.96 -27.15
C ASP A 9 -8.24 -33.49 -26.65
N ASN A 10 -8.36 -33.25 -25.35
CA ASN A 10 -8.50 -31.90 -24.79
C ASN A 10 -7.54 -31.61 -23.62
N VAL A 11 -6.32 -32.15 -23.64
CA VAL A 11 -5.28 -31.76 -22.68
C VAL A 11 -4.30 -30.84 -23.38
N VAL A 12 -4.45 -29.53 -23.15
CA VAL A 12 -3.48 -28.54 -23.60
C VAL A 12 -2.42 -28.39 -22.50
N PRO A 13 -1.18 -28.87 -22.68
CA PRO A 13 -0.14 -28.63 -21.69
C PRO A 13 0.20 -27.14 -21.69
N PHE A 14 0.14 -26.51 -20.52
CA PHE A 14 0.68 -25.18 -20.28
C PHE A 14 2.21 -25.26 -20.37
N ARG A 15 2.73 -25.27 -21.61
CA ARG A 15 4.13 -24.93 -21.85
C ARG A 15 4.28 -23.47 -21.48
N ARG A 16 4.88 -23.21 -20.31
CA ARG A 16 5.51 -21.92 -20.04
C ARG A 16 6.64 -21.81 -21.05
N ALA A 17 6.35 -21.22 -22.22
CA ALA A 17 7.38 -20.81 -23.18
C ALA A 17 8.44 -20.12 -22.33
N GLY A 18 9.65 -20.68 -22.33
CA GLY A 18 10.72 -20.31 -21.42
C GLY A 18 10.73 -18.80 -21.30
N ALA A 19 10.40 -18.30 -20.11
CA ALA A 19 10.27 -16.88 -19.89
C ALA A 19 11.63 -16.29 -20.26
N ALA A 20 11.72 -15.74 -21.47
CA ALA A 20 12.83 -14.92 -21.87
C ALA A 20 12.88 -13.88 -20.78
N ARG A 21 13.91 -13.98 -19.93
CA ARG A 21 14.22 -13.00 -18.89
C ARG A 21 14.09 -11.67 -19.62
N PRO A 22 13.11 -10.81 -19.27
CA PRO A 22 12.86 -9.61 -20.04
C PRO A 22 14.20 -8.91 -20.11
N ALA A 23 14.70 -8.68 -21.32
CA ALA A 23 15.92 -7.90 -21.51
C ALA A 23 15.70 -6.62 -20.70
N ALA A 24 16.51 -6.45 -19.65
CA ALA A 24 16.34 -5.34 -18.74
C ALA A 24 16.60 -4.08 -19.56
N TYR A 25 15.54 -3.42 -20.01
CA TYR A 25 15.66 -2.14 -20.70
C TYR A 25 16.35 -1.19 -19.71
N PRO A 26 17.50 -0.59 -20.08
CA PRO A 26 18.39 0.08 -19.14
C PRO A 26 17.72 1.22 -18.35
N GLY A 27 16.58 1.78 -18.81
CA GLY A 27 15.82 2.80 -18.09
C GLY A 27 14.82 2.30 -17.04
N ILE A 28 14.34 1.04 -17.13
CA ILE A 28 13.32 0.54 -16.19
C ILE A 28 13.96 0.27 -14.82
N ALA A 29 15.14 -0.34 -14.78
CA ALA A 29 15.84 -0.62 -13.53
C ALA A 29 16.19 0.67 -12.77
N GLU A 30 16.69 1.69 -13.47
CA GLU A 30 17.07 2.96 -12.89
C GLU A 30 15.87 3.71 -12.29
N SER A 31 14.74 3.74 -13.02
CA SER A 31 13.51 4.37 -12.51
C SER A 31 12.95 3.70 -11.25
N GLN A 32 13.12 2.37 -11.12
CA GLN A 32 12.71 1.64 -9.92
C GLN A 32 13.65 1.91 -8.73
N ILE A 33 14.96 1.98 -8.98
CA ILE A 33 15.96 2.32 -7.96
C ILE A 33 15.72 3.74 -7.43
N ARG A 34 15.47 4.69 -8.33
CA ARG A 34 15.15 6.08 -7.96
C ARG A 34 13.89 6.16 -7.11
N ARG A 35 12.80 5.49 -7.50
CA ARG A 35 11.55 5.43 -6.71
C ARG A 35 11.76 4.85 -5.32
N ARG A 36 12.55 3.78 -5.21
CA ARG A 36 12.87 3.16 -3.92
C ARG A 36 13.69 4.09 -3.04
N SER A 37 14.61 4.85 -3.64
CA SER A 37 15.44 5.83 -2.94
C SER A 37 14.61 7.02 -2.43
N GLU A 38 13.69 7.53 -3.25
CA GLU A 38 12.74 8.59 -2.88
C GLU A 38 11.82 8.15 -1.74
N GLN A 39 11.29 6.92 -1.80
CA GLN A 39 10.49 6.35 -0.71
C GLN A 39 11.27 6.24 0.59
N ARG A 40 12.54 5.82 0.52
CA ARG A 40 13.40 5.70 1.70
C ARG A 40 13.73 7.06 2.30
N ALA A 41 14.13 8.02 1.48
CA ALA A 41 14.38 9.39 1.92
C ALA A 41 13.15 10.02 2.59
N LEU A 42 11.96 9.75 2.04
CA LEU A 42 10.70 10.22 2.61
C LEU A 42 10.41 9.58 3.98
N MET A 43 10.63 8.27 4.12
CA MET A 43 10.54 7.60 5.40
C MET A 43 11.54 8.17 6.41
N ASP A 44 12.81 8.28 6.04
CA ASP A 44 13.86 8.78 6.92
C ASP A 44 13.53 10.20 7.41
N ALA A 45 13.03 11.07 6.52
CA ALA A 45 12.60 12.42 6.87
C ALA A 45 11.44 12.43 7.87
N VAL A 46 10.38 11.63 7.66
CA VAL A 46 9.22 11.58 8.58
C VAL A 46 9.60 10.95 9.91
N TYR A 47 10.42 9.90 9.91
CA TYR A 47 10.81 9.22 11.14
C TYR A 47 11.82 10.04 11.96
N ALA A 48 12.66 10.86 11.32
CA ALA A 48 13.56 11.79 12.00
C ALA A 48 12.83 13.02 12.57
N SER A 49 11.91 13.60 11.79
CA SER A 49 11.18 14.84 12.18
C SER A 49 9.91 14.58 12.99
N GLY A 50 9.36 13.36 12.95
CA GLY A 50 8.05 13.01 13.50
C GLY A 50 6.87 13.41 12.61
N ALA A 51 6.99 14.52 11.88
CA ALA A 51 5.99 15.01 10.93
C ALA A 51 6.63 15.79 9.77
N LEU A 52 6.12 15.62 8.55
CA LEU A 52 6.60 16.31 7.36
C LEU A 52 5.45 16.97 6.60
N ALA A 53 5.57 18.27 6.30
CA ALA A 53 4.64 18.98 5.44
C ALA A 53 5.01 18.77 3.96
N VAL A 54 4.02 18.51 3.12
CA VAL A 54 4.16 18.30 1.68
C VAL A 54 3.28 19.31 0.95
N ALA A 55 3.88 20.06 0.03
CA ALA A 55 3.19 21.10 -0.73
C ALA A 55 2.08 20.52 -1.62
N ALA A 56 1.06 21.32 -1.93
CA ALA A 56 -0.05 20.90 -2.78
C ALA A 56 0.41 20.42 -4.17
N GLY A 57 1.40 21.11 -4.76
CA GLY A 57 1.94 20.83 -6.08
C GLY A 57 2.97 19.69 -6.16
N ASP A 58 3.45 19.16 -5.03
CA ASP A 58 4.46 18.10 -5.04
C ASP A 58 3.84 16.72 -5.25
N ARG A 59 3.50 16.44 -6.51
CA ARG A 59 2.80 15.22 -6.91
C ARG A 59 3.64 13.96 -6.71
N ASP A 60 4.96 14.03 -6.94
CA ASP A 60 5.86 12.89 -6.81
C ASP A 60 5.97 12.45 -5.35
N THR A 61 6.18 13.39 -4.42
CA THR A 61 6.20 13.13 -2.99
C THR A 61 4.85 12.59 -2.49
N LYS A 62 3.74 13.16 -2.98
CA LYS A 62 2.39 12.67 -2.64
C LYS A 62 2.13 11.25 -3.16
N LEU A 63 2.59 10.91 -4.36
CA LEU A 63 2.45 9.55 -4.90
C LEU A 63 3.26 8.54 -4.07
N ALA A 64 4.48 8.91 -3.68
CA ALA A 64 5.31 8.10 -2.78
C ALA A 64 4.64 7.94 -1.41
N ALA A 65 4.13 9.02 -0.82
CA ALA A 65 3.41 9.02 0.45
C ALA A 65 2.15 8.14 0.41
N SER A 66 1.35 8.22 -0.66
CA SER A 66 0.16 7.38 -0.84
C SER A 66 0.50 5.89 -0.88
N ARG A 67 1.61 5.50 -1.52
CA ARG A 67 2.08 4.10 -1.48
C ARG A 67 2.49 3.68 -0.08
N LEU A 68 3.22 4.53 0.63
CA LEU A 68 3.64 4.25 2.01
C LEU A 68 2.45 4.17 2.98
N LEU A 69 1.39 4.94 2.73
CA LEU A 69 0.11 4.82 3.43
C LEU A 69 -0.58 3.48 3.18
N VAL A 70 -0.61 3.00 1.92
CA VAL A 70 -1.15 1.67 1.57
C VAL A 70 -0.36 0.56 2.27
N TYR A 71 0.96 0.69 2.35
CA TYR A 71 1.81 -0.25 3.08
C TYR A 71 1.66 -0.14 4.60
N GLY A 72 1.08 0.94 5.12
CA GLY A 72 0.90 1.17 6.55
C GLY A 72 2.13 1.75 7.27
N PHE A 73 3.11 2.26 6.52
CA PHE A 73 4.33 2.85 7.10
C PHE A 73 4.18 4.30 7.52
N LEU A 74 3.19 5.01 6.98
CA LEU A 74 2.95 6.43 7.23
C LEU A 74 1.46 6.71 7.34
N THR A 75 1.12 7.78 8.04
CA THR A 75 -0.23 8.36 8.04
C THR A 75 -0.22 9.67 7.27
N VAL A 76 -1.27 9.90 6.48
CA VAL A 76 -1.43 11.11 5.66
C VAL A 76 -2.63 11.89 6.16
N GLU A 77 -2.41 13.16 6.46
CA GLU A 77 -3.44 14.12 6.80
C GLU A 77 -3.45 15.22 5.74
N GLU A 78 -4.61 15.54 5.19
CA GLU A 78 -4.81 16.72 4.37
C GLU A 78 -4.98 17.94 5.27
N VAL A 79 -4.28 19.02 4.98
CA VAL A 79 -4.41 20.29 5.69
C VAL A 79 -5.21 21.24 4.81
N ASP A 80 -6.40 21.61 5.27
CA ASP A 80 -7.26 22.57 4.58
C ASP A 80 -6.69 24.00 4.70
N ALA A 81 -7.20 24.94 3.90
CA ALA A 81 -6.83 26.35 3.96
C ALA A 81 -7.10 26.97 5.35
N ASP A 82 -8.09 26.45 6.07
CA ASP A 82 -8.43 26.84 7.44
C ASP A 82 -7.50 26.21 8.51
N GLY A 83 -6.46 25.48 8.10
CA GLY A 83 -5.49 24.82 8.99
C GLY A 83 -5.99 23.54 9.65
N ARG A 84 -7.22 23.10 9.34
CA ARG A 84 -7.77 21.82 9.83
C ARG A 84 -7.07 20.65 9.16
N ALA A 85 -6.60 19.70 9.97
CA ALA A 85 -6.01 18.46 9.48
C ALA A 85 -7.06 17.33 9.46
N ARG A 86 -7.23 16.69 8.30
CA ARG A 86 -8.11 15.53 8.11
C ARG A 86 -7.31 14.32 7.65
N ARG A 87 -7.39 13.22 8.38
CA ARG A 87 -6.73 11.97 7.99
C ARG A 87 -7.39 11.38 6.73
N LEU A 88 -6.57 11.06 5.73
CA LEU A 88 -7.02 10.45 4.48
C LEU A 88 -6.94 8.92 4.56
N ARG A 89 -7.98 8.24 4.09
CA ARG A 89 -7.90 6.79 3.80
C ARG A 89 -7.04 6.57 2.55
N PRO A 90 -6.47 5.36 2.34
CA PRO A 90 -5.70 5.07 1.14
C PRO A 90 -6.43 5.40 -0.18
N SER A 91 -7.73 5.10 -0.25
CA SER A 91 -8.57 5.43 -1.41
C SER A 91 -8.77 6.94 -1.61
N GLU A 92 -8.76 7.72 -0.54
CA GLU A 92 -8.86 9.18 -0.59
C GLU A 92 -7.52 9.81 -0.95
N ALA A 93 -6.40 9.31 -0.42
CA ALA A 93 -5.06 9.80 -0.76
C ALA A 93 -4.74 9.67 -2.26
N ILE A 94 -5.25 8.63 -2.92
CA ILE A 94 -5.08 8.47 -4.38
C ILE A 94 -5.90 9.52 -5.16
N ARG A 95 -7.05 9.97 -4.63
CA ARG A 95 -8.00 10.86 -5.32
C ARG A 95 -7.82 12.34 -4.96
N ALA A 96 -7.46 12.66 -3.73
CA ALA A 96 -7.37 14.01 -3.17
C ALA A 96 -6.12 14.79 -3.64
N ALA A 97 -5.21 14.15 -4.37
CA ALA A 97 -3.79 14.48 -4.35
C ALA A 97 -3.33 15.82 -4.96
N THR A 98 -4.18 16.70 -5.50
CA THR A 98 -3.67 17.85 -6.28
C THR A 98 -3.87 19.22 -5.65
N ASN A 99 -4.87 19.43 -4.79
CA ASN A 99 -5.27 20.80 -4.44
C ASN A 99 -4.83 21.28 -3.04
N HIS A 100 -4.66 20.38 -2.07
CA HIS A 100 -4.35 20.77 -0.69
C HIS A 100 -2.99 20.26 -0.23
N PRO A 101 -2.30 21.00 0.66
CA PRO A 101 -1.06 20.53 1.29
C PRO A 101 -1.35 19.33 2.20
N TRP A 102 -0.37 18.44 2.31
CA TRP A 102 -0.47 17.25 3.17
C TRP A 102 0.49 17.36 4.34
N ARG A 103 0.16 16.71 5.44
CA ARG A 103 1.04 16.43 6.56
C ARG A 103 1.19 14.93 6.70
N LEU A 104 2.42 14.47 6.62
CA LEU A 104 2.80 13.08 6.83
C LEU A 104 3.26 12.91 8.27
N THR A 105 2.82 11.85 8.93
CA THR A 105 3.20 11.54 10.31
C THR A 105 3.56 10.08 10.45
N LYS A 106 4.36 9.75 11.47
CA LYS A 106 4.61 8.37 11.85
C LYS A 106 3.28 7.72 12.25
N PRO A 107 2.99 6.46 11.85
CA PRO A 107 1.80 5.77 12.30
C PRO A 107 1.89 5.65 13.82
N ALA A 108 0.95 6.30 14.52
CA ALA A 108 0.81 6.11 15.95
C ALA A 108 0.46 4.63 16.16
N TYR A 109 1.32 3.90 16.90
CA TYR A 109 1.14 2.47 17.17
C TYR A 109 -0.15 2.17 17.98
N ALA A 110 -0.85 3.22 18.45
CA ALA A 110 -2.12 3.14 19.13
C ALA A 110 -3.23 3.80 18.28
N GLY A 111 -4.07 2.99 17.63
CA GLY A 111 -5.47 3.36 17.43
C GLY A 111 -6.00 3.54 16.01
N SER A 112 -5.23 3.34 14.94
CA SER A 112 -5.84 3.38 13.59
C SER A 112 -4.98 2.69 12.55
N LEU A 113 -5.06 1.36 12.55
CA LEU A 113 -5.11 0.63 11.29
C LEU A 113 -6.32 1.16 10.50
N ALA A 114 -6.25 1.22 9.17
CA ALA A 114 -7.32 1.76 8.33
C ALA A 114 -8.68 1.00 8.47
N VAL A 115 -8.67 -0.11 9.20
CA VAL A 115 -9.84 -0.76 9.79
C VAL A 115 -10.03 -0.20 11.19
N THR A 116 -11.05 0.65 11.37
CA THR A 116 -11.61 0.88 12.69
C THR A 116 -12.14 -0.47 13.17
N ILE A 117 -11.37 -1.21 13.97
CA ILE A 117 -11.95 -2.27 14.79
C ILE A 117 -12.76 -1.50 15.84
N PRO A 118 -14.11 -1.54 15.81
CA PRO A 118 -14.86 -0.97 16.91
C PRO A 118 -14.35 -1.67 18.17
N ALA A 119 -14.01 -0.90 19.20
CA ALA A 119 -13.74 -1.43 20.52
C ALA A 119 -15.05 -2.01 21.06
N VAL A 120 -15.47 -3.16 20.54
CA VAL A 120 -16.39 -4.05 21.23
C VAL A 120 -15.52 -4.83 22.21
N ASP A 121 -15.55 -4.36 23.44
CA ASP A 121 -15.03 -5.07 24.59
C ASP A 121 -15.53 -6.54 24.56
N GLY A 122 -14.58 -7.48 24.57
CA GLY A 122 -14.75 -8.71 25.34
C GLY A 122 -15.35 -9.95 24.69
N PHE A 123 -15.10 -10.29 23.41
CA PHE A 123 -15.59 -11.60 22.91
C PHE A 123 -14.65 -12.46 22.05
N LEU A 124 -13.45 -11.99 21.71
CA LEU A 124 -12.62 -12.69 20.71
C LEU A 124 -11.46 -13.54 21.27
N PHE A 125 -11.21 -13.49 22.58
CA PHE A 125 -10.09 -14.23 23.21
C PHE A 125 -10.46 -14.96 24.52
N GLU A 126 -11.74 -15.20 24.81
CA GLU A 126 -12.09 -16.15 25.87
C GLU A 126 -11.78 -17.57 25.37
N THR A 127 -10.58 -18.06 25.68
CA THR A 127 -10.34 -19.49 25.81
C THR A 127 -11.24 -19.97 26.95
N ALA A 128 -12.34 -20.65 26.59
CA ALA A 128 -13.14 -21.35 27.58
C ALA A 128 -12.23 -22.30 28.37
N PRO A 129 -12.23 -22.26 29.71
CA PRO A 129 -11.53 -23.25 30.50
C PRO A 129 -12.22 -24.60 30.25
N ILE A 130 -11.48 -25.53 29.66
CA ILE A 130 -11.78 -26.95 29.66
C ILE A 130 -11.80 -27.42 31.12
N LEU A 131 -12.99 -27.58 31.68
CA LEU A 131 -13.22 -28.26 32.95
C LEU A 131 -12.77 -29.73 32.82
N ALA A 132 -11.91 -30.15 33.74
CA ALA A 132 -11.55 -31.53 34.00
C ALA A 132 -12.59 -32.19 34.92
#